data_AF-A0A364LL82-F1
#
_entry.id   AF-A0A364LL82-F1
#
_cell.length_a   1.000
_cell.length_b   1.000
_cell.length_c   1.000
_cell.angle_alpha   90.00
_cell.angle_beta   90.00
_cell.angle_gamma   90.00
#
_symmetry.space_group_name_H-M   'P 1'
#
loop_
_entity.id
_entity.type
_entity.pdbx_description
1 polymer ?
#
loop_
_entity_poly.entity_id
_entity_poly.type
_entity_poly.pdbx_seq_one_letter_code
_entity_poly.pdbx_strand_id
1 'polypeptide(L)'
;MIVLYVPFTREKAGDLVAGTDEWLRNHLPISAESIGVLFYKEPLKLALLSEPLQVYICAHGYANSSLELGNHRNYNQALLISAEKVAQRFNYDFLLIHHRICSIHVYCCGESSKNSVIASELNENLQLFECPIVSYGGTLTVPDKDGRQWSLYGNSRVPVSLTAREQKSKSLAATSNSDRHLITQSSSLWWRDSQDARQMSFFTRQKADRKRKFEDLYHSESQLAQHRVD
;
A
#
# COMPACT_ATOMS: atom_id res chain seq x y z
N MET A 1 -3.95 3.99 -15.05
CA MET A 1 -2.81 4.33 -14.19
C MET A 1 -2.40 3.14 -13.35
N ILE A 2 -1.10 2.85 -13.27
CA ILE A 2 -0.50 1.87 -12.36
C ILE A 2 -0.09 2.57 -11.05
N VAL A 3 -0.43 1.94 -9.92
CA VAL A 3 0.05 2.34 -8.59
C VAL A 3 0.85 1.20 -7.99
N LEU A 4 2.15 1.42 -7.77
CA LEU A 4 3.01 0.54 -6.99
C LEU A 4 2.82 0.90 -5.51
N TYR A 5 1.99 0.13 -4.82
CA TYR A 5 1.72 0.34 -3.40
C TYR A 5 2.66 -0.50 -2.54
N VAL A 6 3.44 0.16 -1.70
CA VAL A 6 4.31 -0.49 -0.72
C VAL A 6 3.61 -0.42 0.64
N PRO A 7 3.19 -1.56 1.23
CA PRO A 7 2.42 -1.58 2.47
C PRO A 7 3.28 -1.31 3.71
N PHE A 8 4.36 -0.53 3.59
CA PHE A 8 5.27 -0.09 4.64
C PHE A 8 5.48 1.41 4.51
N THR A 9 5.74 2.11 5.62
CA THR A 9 6.12 3.53 5.53
C THR A 9 7.45 3.64 4.79
N ARG A 10 7.71 4.79 4.15
CA ARG A 10 8.91 4.98 3.33
C ARG A 10 10.20 4.65 4.09
N GLU A 11 10.29 5.03 5.36
CA GLU A 11 11.46 4.79 6.23
C GLU A 11 11.65 3.30 6.56
N LYS A 12 10.58 2.51 6.46
CA LYS A 12 10.56 1.07 6.77
C LYS A 12 10.34 0.20 5.53
N ALA A 13 10.46 0.76 4.32
CA ALA A 13 10.20 0.03 3.09
C ALA A 13 11.35 -0.91 2.67
N GLY A 14 12.51 -0.84 3.34
CA GLY A 14 13.63 -1.74 3.08
C GLY A 14 14.11 -1.64 1.64
N ASP A 15 14.32 -2.79 0.98
CA ASP A 15 14.80 -2.86 -0.41
C ASP A 15 13.66 -2.72 -1.44
N LEU A 16 12.39 -2.65 -1.01
CA LEU A 16 11.25 -2.39 -1.90
C LEU A 16 11.33 -1.00 -2.54
N VAL A 17 12.00 -0.04 -1.89
CA VAL A 17 12.24 1.30 -2.47
C VAL A 17 13.03 1.17 -3.77
N ALA A 18 14.16 0.46 -3.73
CA ALA A 18 14.99 0.25 -4.92
C ALA A 18 14.24 -0.51 -6.02
N GLY A 19 13.45 -1.52 -5.66
CA GLY A 19 12.64 -2.27 -6.63
C GLY A 19 11.56 -1.43 -7.31
N THR A 20 10.86 -0.58 -6.54
CA THR A 20 9.84 0.31 -7.12
C THR A 20 10.46 1.44 -7.96
N ASP A 21 11.61 1.97 -7.56
CA ASP A 21 12.38 2.93 -8.37
C ASP A 21 12.88 2.32 -9.69
N GLU A 22 13.34 1.07 -9.67
CA GLU A 22 13.74 0.35 -10.88
C GLU A 22 12.54 0.11 -11.80
N TRP A 23 11.39 -0.27 -11.26
CA TRP A 23 10.16 -0.43 -12.03
C TRP A 23 9.75 0.87 -12.71
N LEU A 24 9.74 1.99 -11.98
CA LEU A 24 9.48 3.32 -12.56
C LEU A 24 10.45 3.64 -13.70
N ARG A 25 11.75 3.46 -13.45
CA ARG A 25 12.82 3.78 -14.42
C ARG A 25 12.67 3.00 -15.72
N ASN A 26 12.24 1.75 -15.63
CA ASN A 26 12.10 0.88 -16.78
C ASN A 26 10.75 1.05 -17.50
N HIS A 27 9.70 1.49 -16.79
CA HIS A 27 8.36 1.69 -17.37
C HIS A 27 8.21 3.02 -18.11
N LEU A 28 8.71 4.12 -17.52
CA LEU A 28 8.48 5.48 -18.03
C LEU A 28 8.97 5.72 -19.48
N PRO A 29 10.11 5.17 -19.95
CA PRO A 29 10.59 5.44 -21.31
C PRO A 29 9.83 4.71 -22.42
N ILE A 30 9.06 3.67 -22.08
CA ILE A 30 8.52 2.70 -23.05
C ILE A 30 7.00 2.61 -23.04
N SER A 31 6.34 3.14 -22.00
CA SER A 31 4.89 3.08 -21.84
C SER A 31 4.31 4.48 -21.68
N ALA A 32 3.22 4.74 -22.39
CA ALA A 32 2.42 5.94 -22.21
C ALA A 32 1.51 5.85 -20.97
N GLU A 33 1.37 4.68 -20.37
CA GLU A 33 0.57 4.50 -19.15
C GLU A 33 1.26 5.14 -17.95
N SER A 34 0.55 6.01 -17.25
CA SER A 34 0.98 6.65 -16.01
C SER A 34 1.30 5.60 -14.92
N ILE A 35 2.41 5.79 -14.22
CA ILE A 35 2.84 4.95 -13.10
C ILE A 35 3.28 5.81 -11.91
N GLY A 36 2.93 5.39 -10.70
CA GLY A 36 3.34 6.07 -9.47
C GLY A 36 3.55 5.12 -8.32
N VAL A 37 4.34 5.55 -7.32
CA VAL A 37 4.57 4.79 -6.08
C VAL A 37 3.85 5.48 -4.93
N LEU A 38 3.21 4.67 -4.07
CA LEU A 38 2.59 5.11 -2.82
C LEU A 38 3.08 4.22 -1.67
N PHE A 39 3.63 4.82 -0.63
CA PHE A 39 3.99 4.10 0.60
C PHE A 39 2.87 4.22 1.63
N TYR A 40 2.79 3.25 2.55
CA TYR A 40 1.76 3.24 3.59
C TYR A 40 1.76 4.56 4.39
N LYS A 41 0.57 5.16 4.56
CA LYS A 41 0.32 6.47 5.19
C LYS A 41 0.84 7.69 4.43
N GLU A 42 1.33 7.54 3.21
CA GLU A 42 1.59 8.72 2.38
C GLU A 42 0.27 9.34 1.89
N PRO A 43 0.18 10.68 1.81
CA PRO A 43 -0.98 11.33 1.25
C PRO A 43 -1.23 10.89 -0.21
N LEU A 44 -2.48 10.57 -0.54
CA LEU A 44 -2.89 10.30 -1.91
C LEU A 44 -2.65 11.54 -2.78
N LYS A 45 -1.95 11.36 -3.89
CA LYS A 45 -1.71 12.42 -4.88
C LYS A 45 -2.99 12.66 -5.69
N LEU A 46 -3.28 13.92 -6.03
CA LEU A 46 -4.46 14.31 -6.82
C LEU A 46 -4.58 13.55 -8.15
N ALA A 47 -3.46 13.20 -8.78
CA ALA A 47 -3.44 12.43 -10.03
C ALA A 47 -4.08 11.04 -9.90
N LEU A 48 -4.13 10.46 -8.69
CA LEU A 48 -4.79 9.18 -8.44
C LEU A 48 -6.33 9.27 -8.49
N LEU A 49 -6.89 10.49 -8.53
CA LEU A 49 -8.33 10.73 -8.53
C LEU A 49 -8.93 10.78 -9.95
N SER A 50 -8.12 11.06 -10.96
CA SER A 50 -8.60 11.34 -12.32
C SER A 50 -8.74 10.11 -13.21
N GLU A 51 -8.01 9.02 -12.93
CA GLU A 51 -7.93 7.84 -13.80
C GLU A 51 -8.35 6.55 -13.08
N PRO A 52 -8.79 5.51 -13.81
CA PRO A 52 -8.92 4.17 -13.26
C PRO A 52 -7.55 3.60 -12.86
N LEU A 53 -7.52 2.88 -11.74
CA LEU A 53 -6.29 2.45 -11.07
C LEU A 53 -6.10 0.93 -11.12
N GLN A 54 -4.91 0.49 -11.50
CA GLN A 54 -4.42 -0.86 -11.23
C GLN A 54 -3.40 -0.77 -10.08
N VAL A 55 -3.69 -1.39 -8.95
CA VAL A 55 -2.82 -1.28 -7.76
C VAL A 55 -2.02 -2.56 -7.58
N TYR A 56 -0.69 -2.45 -7.64
CA TYR A 56 0.25 -3.52 -7.36
C TYR A 56 0.74 -3.39 -5.93
N ILE A 57 0.36 -4.34 -5.08
CA ILE A 57 0.88 -4.45 -3.72
C ILE A 57 2.27 -5.08 -3.81
N CYS A 58 3.29 -4.26 -3.64
CA CYS A 58 4.70 -4.66 -3.73
C CYS A 58 5.21 -5.09 -2.36
N ALA A 59 5.51 -6.38 -2.21
CA ALA A 59 6.13 -6.92 -1.00
C ALA A 59 6.91 -8.22 -1.30
N HIS A 60 7.82 -8.59 -0.41
CA HIS A 60 8.50 -9.88 -0.50
C HIS A 60 7.63 -10.98 0.09
N GLY A 61 7.59 -12.13 -0.58
CA GLY A 61 7.04 -13.35 -0.04
C GLY A 61 8.14 -14.38 0.17
N TYR A 62 7.99 -15.22 1.19
CA TYR A 62 9.01 -16.20 1.59
C TYR A 62 8.45 -17.62 1.54
N ALA A 63 9.29 -18.61 1.23
CA ALA A 63 8.89 -20.01 1.26
C ALA A 63 8.51 -20.49 2.68
N ASN A 64 9.17 -19.94 3.69
CA ASN A 64 9.03 -20.37 5.09
C ASN A 64 7.82 -19.76 5.82
N SER A 65 7.04 -18.89 5.16
CA SER A 65 5.86 -18.26 5.74
C SER A 65 4.69 -18.27 4.75
N SER A 66 3.55 -18.78 5.19
CA SER A 66 2.37 -19.01 4.36
C SER A 66 1.53 -17.75 4.15
N LEU A 67 1.50 -16.83 5.12
CA LEU A 67 0.59 -15.67 5.13
C LEU A 67 1.26 -14.32 5.40
N GLU A 68 2.59 -14.29 5.55
CA GLU A 68 3.32 -13.06 5.82
C GLU A 68 4.04 -12.53 4.58
N LEU A 69 4.13 -11.21 4.55
CA LEU A 69 4.78 -10.41 3.53
C LEU A 69 5.82 -9.51 4.21
N GLY A 70 6.96 -9.33 3.57
CA GLY A 70 8.08 -8.58 4.14
C GLY A 70 8.55 -7.41 3.30
N ASN A 71 9.32 -6.53 3.92
CA ASN A 71 9.91 -5.34 3.30
C ASN A 71 11.34 -5.56 2.76
N HIS A 72 11.88 -6.77 2.88
CA HIS A 72 13.27 -7.04 2.50
C HIS A 72 13.47 -8.45 1.94
N ARG A 73 14.23 -8.64 0.86
CA ARG A 73 14.42 -9.97 0.25
C ARG A 73 15.01 -11.03 1.20
N ASN A 74 15.84 -10.58 2.16
CA ASN A 74 16.39 -11.44 3.20
C ASN A 74 15.41 -11.52 4.39
N TYR A 75 14.83 -12.71 4.60
CA TYR A 75 13.87 -12.99 5.68
C TYR A 75 14.35 -12.55 7.06
N ASN A 76 15.63 -12.78 7.38
CA ASN A 76 16.19 -12.47 8.71
C ASN A 76 16.33 -10.97 8.97
N GLN A 77 16.25 -10.14 7.92
CA GLN A 77 16.31 -8.68 8.01
C GLN A 77 14.94 -8.04 7.77
N ALA A 78 13.92 -8.85 7.45
CA ALA A 78 12.63 -8.37 7.04
C ALA A 78 11.76 -8.02 8.25
N LEU A 79 11.11 -6.87 8.15
CA LEU A 79 9.91 -6.58 8.92
C LEU A 79 8.74 -7.29 8.24
N LEU A 80 8.19 -8.29 8.91
CA LEU A 80 7.06 -9.09 8.43
C LEU A 80 5.72 -8.48 8.87
N ILE A 81 4.73 -8.57 7.99
CA ILE A 81 3.32 -8.23 8.27
C ILE A 81 2.42 -9.31 7.67
N SER A 82 1.33 -9.63 8.36
CA SER A 82 0.32 -10.57 7.82
C SER A 82 -0.43 -9.99 6.62
N ALA A 83 -0.99 -10.86 5.79
CA ALA A 83 -1.90 -10.47 4.71
C ALA A 83 -3.09 -9.64 5.22
N GLU A 84 -3.66 -9.99 6.37
CA GLU A 84 -4.67 -9.19 7.07
C GLU A 84 -4.16 -7.77 7.35
N LYS A 85 -2.93 -7.64 7.87
CA LYS A 85 -2.33 -6.33 8.15
C LYS A 85 -2.11 -5.52 6.88
N VAL A 86 -1.75 -6.17 5.77
CA VAL A 86 -1.67 -5.53 4.45
C VAL A 86 -3.04 -5.01 4.02
N ALA A 87 -4.10 -5.80 4.15
CA ALA A 87 -5.47 -5.37 3.83
C ALA A 87 -5.92 -4.18 4.69
N GLN A 88 -5.64 -4.19 6.00
CA GLN A 88 -5.92 -3.05 6.88
C GLN A 88 -5.21 -1.77 6.42
N ARG A 89 -3.92 -1.88 6.03
CA ARG A 89 -3.14 -0.74 5.52
C ARG A 89 -3.68 -0.26 4.17
N PHE A 90 -4.04 -1.19 3.30
CA PHE A 90 -4.64 -0.90 2.00
C PHE A 90 -5.98 -0.17 2.15
N ASN A 91 -6.89 -0.66 3.00
CA ASN A 91 -8.14 0.01 3.33
C ASN A 91 -7.87 1.43 3.84
N TYR A 92 -6.91 1.61 4.75
CA TYR A 92 -6.58 2.93 5.30
C TYR A 92 -6.20 3.97 4.23
N ASP A 93 -5.42 3.57 3.22
CA ASP A 93 -4.94 4.46 2.17
C ASP A 93 -5.90 4.59 0.98
N PHE A 94 -6.64 3.53 0.62
CA PHE A 94 -7.41 3.47 -0.64
C PHE A 94 -8.92 3.48 -0.49
N LEU A 95 -9.50 3.30 0.71
CA LEU A 95 -10.95 3.13 0.87
C LEU A 95 -11.77 4.29 0.27
N LEU A 96 -11.26 5.53 0.35
CA LEU A 96 -11.93 6.71 -0.21
C LEU A 96 -12.01 6.70 -1.74
N ILE A 97 -11.11 5.97 -2.40
CA ILE A 97 -11.01 5.88 -3.86
C ILE A 97 -11.24 4.44 -4.36
N HIS A 98 -11.86 3.58 -3.54
CA HIS A 98 -12.08 2.16 -3.86
C HIS A 98 -12.77 1.95 -5.21
N HIS A 99 -13.75 2.80 -5.52
CA HIS A 99 -14.51 2.78 -6.78
C HIS A 99 -13.66 3.05 -8.04
N ARG A 100 -12.43 3.55 -7.88
CA ARG A 100 -11.48 3.79 -8.98
C ARG A 100 -10.55 2.61 -9.23
N ILE A 101 -10.44 1.69 -8.27
CA ILE A 101 -9.51 0.56 -8.37
C ILE A 101 -10.17 -0.54 -9.19
N CYS A 102 -9.61 -0.79 -10.37
CA CYS A 102 -10.10 -1.80 -11.32
C CYS A 102 -9.53 -3.18 -11.06
N SER A 103 -8.34 -3.26 -10.46
CA SER A 103 -7.69 -4.52 -10.10
C SER A 103 -6.67 -4.31 -8.99
N ILE A 104 -6.51 -5.33 -8.16
CA ILE A 104 -5.47 -5.39 -7.12
C ILE A 104 -4.56 -6.56 -7.41
N HIS A 105 -3.28 -6.28 -7.55
CA HIS A 105 -2.26 -7.25 -7.91
C HIS A 105 -1.36 -7.52 -6.70
N VAL A 106 -1.42 -8.72 -6.14
CA VAL A 106 -0.56 -9.15 -5.04
C VAL A 106 0.79 -9.57 -5.64
N TYR A 107 1.72 -8.62 -5.70
CA TYR A 107 3.00 -8.78 -6.36
C TYR A 107 4.08 -9.20 -5.37
N CYS A 108 4.13 -10.51 -5.07
CA CYS A 108 5.10 -11.10 -4.17
C CYS A 108 5.66 -12.44 -4.70
N CYS A 109 6.91 -12.74 -4.35
CA CYS A 109 7.52 -14.03 -4.68
C CYS A 109 6.87 -15.18 -3.90
N GLY A 110 6.73 -16.35 -4.52
CA GLY A 110 6.22 -17.54 -3.86
C GLY A 110 5.56 -18.53 -4.80
N GLU A 111 5.20 -19.70 -4.28
CA GLU A 111 4.41 -20.67 -5.04
C GLU A 111 3.01 -20.13 -5.34
N SER A 112 2.46 -20.52 -6.48
CA SER A 112 1.14 -20.05 -6.93
C SER A 112 0.02 -20.40 -5.94
N SER A 113 0.07 -21.59 -5.33
CA SER A 113 -0.85 -22.02 -4.28
C SER A 113 -0.79 -21.08 -3.07
N LYS A 114 0.41 -20.84 -2.54
CA LYS A 114 0.66 -19.96 -1.40
C LYS A 114 0.17 -18.53 -1.67
N ASN A 115 0.54 -17.97 -2.81
CA ASN A 115 0.19 -16.60 -3.16
C ASN A 115 -1.32 -16.46 -3.42
N SER A 116 -2.00 -17.51 -3.86
CA SER A 116 -3.46 -17.54 -3.95
C SER A 116 -4.13 -17.54 -2.57
N VAL A 117 -3.53 -18.17 -1.56
CA VAL A 117 -4.03 -18.10 -0.17
C VAL A 117 -3.85 -16.68 0.38
N ILE A 118 -2.66 -16.06 0.18
CA ILE A 118 -2.43 -14.66 0.57
C ILE A 118 -3.45 -13.73 -0.08
N ALA A 119 -3.69 -13.90 -1.38
CA ALA A 119 -4.67 -13.09 -2.10
C ALA A 119 -6.10 -13.33 -1.60
N SER A 120 -6.45 -14.56 -1.20
CA SER A 120 -7.74 -14.87 -0.59
C SER A 120 -7.90 -14.19 0.78
N GLU A 121 -6.90 -14.32 1.65
CA GLU A 121 -6.88 -13.67 2.98
C GLU A 121 -6.99 -12.15 2.85
N LEU A 122 -6.29 -11.57 1.87
CA LEU A 122 -6.36 -10.16 1.57
C LEU A 122 -7.77 -9.77 1.10
N ASN A 123 -8.35 -10.51 0.14
CA ASN A 123 -9.74 -10.33 -0.31
C ASN A 123 -10.73 -10.40 0.85
N GLU A 124 -10.46 -11.27 1.81
CA GLU A 124 -11.32 -11.48 2.96
C GLU A 124 -11.40 -10.24 3.87
N ASN A 125 -10.30 -9.50 3.97
CA ASN A 125 -10.15 -8.35 4.85
C ASN A 125 -10.28 -6.99 4.13
N LEU A 126 -10.39 -6.97 2.80
CA LEU A 126 -10.64 -5.76 2.03
C LEU A 126 -12.09 -5.27 2.20
N GLN A 127 -12.26 -3.96 2.36
CA GLN A 127 -13.56 -3.32 2.56
C GLN A 127 -13.99 -2.55 1.31
N LEU A 128 -15.20 -2.82 0.79
CA LEU A 128 -15.80 -2.11 -0.35
C LEU A 128 -15.13 -2.33 -1.72
N PHE A 129 -14.07 -3.14 -1.82
CA PHE A 129 -13.38 -3.40 -3.09
C PHE A 129 -14.06 -4.55 -3.87
N GLU A 130 -14.75 -4.20 -4.96
CA GLU A 130 -15.42 -5.17 -5.85
C GLU A 130 -14.61 -5.49 -7.12
N CYS A 131 -13.28 -5.39 -7.05
CA CYS A 131 -12.38 -5.60 -8.19
C CYS A 131 -11.65 -6.95 -8.12
N PRO A 132 -11.26 -7.53 -9.27
CA PRO A 132 -10.44 -8.74 -9.30
C PRO A 132 -9.15 -8.57 -8.49
N ILE A 133 -8.78 -9.64 -7.78
CA ILE A 133 -7.50 -9.75 -7.10
C ILE A 133 -6.65 -10.76 -7.86
N VAL A 134 -5.48 -10.32 -8.31
CA VAL A 134 -4.56 -11.11 -9.12
C VAL A 134 -3.37 -11.50 -8.25
N SER A 135 -3.10 -12.80 -8.17
CA SER A 135 -1.88 -13.35 -7.58
C SER A 135 -0.98 -13.92 -8.67
N TYR A 136 0.31 -14.06 -8.38
CA TYR A 136 1.30 -14.61 -9.33
C TYR A 136 2.06 -15.75 -8.69
N GLY A 137 2.68 -16.60 -9.51
CA GLY A 137 3.55 -17.66 -9.03
C GLY A 137 5.01 -17.45 -9.48
N GLY A 138 5.95 -17.91 -8.67
CA GLY A 138 7.39 -17.95 -8.94
C GLY A 138 8.18 -16.83 -8.25
N THR A 139 9.45 -16.71 -8.62
CA THR A 139 10.27 -15.55 -8.22
C THR A 139 10.04 -14.44 -9.23
N LEU A 140 9.35 -13.39 -8.82
CA LEU A 140 8.95 -12.29 -9.69
C LEU A 140 10.08 -11.28 -9.83
N THR A 141 10.24 -10.74 -11.02
CA THR A 141 11.19 -9.69 -11.33
C THR A 141 10.45 -8.38 -11.59
N VAL A 142 11.03 -7.26 -11.16
CA VAL A 142 10.63 -5.96 -11.70
C VAL A 142 10.78 -5.97 -13.23
N PRO A 143 10.02 -5.15 -13.98
CA PRO A 143 10.18 -5.08 -15.42
C PRO A 143 11.64 -4.84 -15.80
N ASP A 144 12.13 -5.55 -16.81
CA ASP A 144 13.44 -5.28 -17.39
C ASP A 144 13.44 -3.99 -18.22
N LYS A 145 14.58 -3.65 -18.84
CA LYS A 145 14.74 -2.43 -19.65
C LYS A 145 13.78 -2.35 -20.85
N ASP A 146 13.22 -3.49 -21.27
CA ASP A 146 12.23 -3.57 -22.35
C ASP A 146 10.79 -3.59 -21.79
N GLY A 147 10.62 -3.39 -20.48
CA GLY A 147 9.33 -3.41 -19.79
C GLY A 147 8.78 -4.79 -19.51
N ARG A 148 9.56 -5.84 -19.74
CA ARG A 148 9.07 -7.21 -19.61
C ARG A 148 9.28 -7.70 -18.19
N GLN A 149 8.20 -8.17 -17.60
CA GLN A 149 8.21 -8.82 -16.30
C GLN A 149 8.34 -10.32 -16.45
N TRP A 150 9.21 -10.91 -15.63
CA TRP A 150 9.47 -12.34 -15.66
C TRP A 150 9.18 -13.01 -14.31
N SER A 151 8.64 -14.21 -14.39
CA SER A 151 8.58 -15.17 -13.29
C SER A 151 9.61 -16.26 -13.52
N LEU A 152 10.41 -16.53 -12.49
CA LEU A 152 11.49 -17.51 -12.50
C LEU A 152 11.10 -18.76 -11.70
N TYR A 153 11.28 -19.93 -12.32
CA TYR A 153 11.11 -21.25 -11.74
C TYR A 153 12.33 -22.11 -12.08
N GLY A 154 13.26 -22.25 -11.13
CA GLY A 154 14.54 -22.91 -11.40
C GLY A 154 15.25 -22.27 -12.60
N ASN A 155 15.48 -23.06 -13.66
CA ASN A 155 16.12 -22.58 -14.90
C ASN A 155 15.15 -22.00 -15.94
N SER A 156 13.85 -22.02 -15.67
CA SER A 156 12.83 -21.53 -16.60
C SER A 156 12.44 -20.09 -16.28
N ARG A 157 12.36 -19.27 -17.33
CA ARG A 157 11.87 -17.88 -17.26
C ARG A 157 10.63 -17.75 -18.15
N VAL A 158 9.50 -17.36 -17.56
CA VAL A 158 8.24 -17.14 -18.29
C VAL A 158 7.71 -15.73 -18.02
N PRO A 159 6.96 -15.11 -18.95
CA PRO A 159 6.29 -13.84 -18.68
C PRO A 159 5.39 -13.93 -17.44
N VAL A 160 5.40 -12.91 -16.58
CA VAL A 160 4.61 -12.89 -15.33
C VAL A 160 3.12 -13.10 -15.60
N SER A 161 2.61 -12.57 -16.72
CA SER A 161 1.21 -12.72 -17.13
C SER A 161 0.75 -14.18 -17.27
N LEU A 162 1.65 -15.11 -17.63
CA LEU A 162 1.32 -16.54 -17.73
C LEU A 162 1.17 -17.22 -16.37
N THR A 163 1.61 -16.58 -15.30
CA THR A 163 1.51 -17.08 -13.92
C THR A 163 0.41 -16.39 -13.12
N ALA A 164 -0.27 -15.41 -13.74
CA ALA A 164 -1.33 -14.65 -13.13
C ALA A 164 -2.55 -15.54 -12.86
N ARG A 165 -3.08 -15.46 -11.65
CA ARG A 165 -4.33 -16.10 -11.25
C ARG A 165 -5.25 -15.07 -10.64
N GLU A 166 -6.37 -14.86 -11.32
CA GLU A 166 -7.43 -13.98 -10.86
C GLU A 166 -8.36 -14.72 -9.90
N GLN A 167 -8.62 -14.09 -8.76
CA GLN A 167 -9.67 -14.45 -7.83
C GLN A 167 -10.84 -13.49 -8.01
N LYS A 168 -12.05 -14.04 -8.10
CA LYS A 168 -13.27 -13.24 -8.17
C LYS A 168 -13.42 -12.42 -6.90
N SER A 169 -13.82 -11.15 -7.07
CA SER A 169 -14.12 -10.26 -5.96
C SER A 169 -15.31 -10.78 -5.14
N LYS A 170 -15.35 -10.37 -3.87
CA LYS A 170 -16.58 -10.48 -3.08
C LYS A 170 -17.64 -9.63 -3.76
N SER A 171 -18.73 -10.26 -4.23
CA SER A 171 -19.90 -9.52 -4.70
C SER A 171 -20.54 -8.83 -3.51
N LEU A 172 -20.46 -7.50 -3.44
CA LEU A 172 -21.22 -6.71 -2.47
C LEU A 172 -22.57 -6.45 -3.14
N ALA A 173 -23.44 -7.46 -3.16
CA ALA A 173 -24.78 -7.31 -3.71
C ALA A 173 -25.54 -6.22 -2.93
N ALA A 174 -25.49 -4.98 -3.41
CA ALA A 174 -26.36 -3.89 -3.00
C ALA A 174 -27.59 -3.90 -3.91
N THR A 175 -28.75 -3.97 -3.29
CA THR A 175 -30.06 -3.78 -3.91
C THR A 175 -30.11 -2.40 -4.59
N SER A 176 -30.12 -2.39 -5.92
CA SER A 176 -30.34 -1.24 -6.82
C SER A 176 -29.10 -0.45 -7.29
N ASN A 177 -29.04 -0.22 -8.60
CA ASN A 177 -28.00 0.56 -9.30
C ASN A 177 -28.00 2.07 -8.96
N SER A 178 -29.03 2.56 -8.28
CA SER A 178 -29.21 3.98 -7.94
C SER A 178 -28.20 4.46 -6.88
N ASP A 179 -27.84 3.59 -5.93
CA ASP A 179 -27.04 3.98 -4.77
C ASP A 179 -25.56 4.17 -5.11
N ARG A 180 -25.04 3.44 -6.11
CA ARG A 180 -23.63 3.50 -6.51
C ARG A 180 -23.21 4.86 -7.08
N HIS A 181 -24.12 5.57 -7.75
CA HIS A 181 -23.82 6.84 -8.43
C HIS A 181 -23.78 8.05 -7.47
N LEU A 182 -24.47 7.95 -6.33
CA LEU A 182 -24.49 8.98 -5.28
C LEU A 182 -23.27 8.87 -4.35
N ILE A 183 -22.82 7.65 -4.04
CA ILE A 183 -21.63 7.39 -3.20
C ILE A 183 -20.35 7.91 -3.89
N THR A 184 -20.28 7.82 -5.22
CA THR A 184 -19.13 8.27 -6.01
C THR A 184 -18.94 9.79 -5.96
N GLN A 185 -20.02 10.58 -6.01
CA GLN A 185 -19.91 12.04 -5.90
C GLN A 185 -19.66 12.50 -4.46
N SER A 186 -20.31 11.87 -3.47
CA SER A 186 -20.15 12.20 -2.04
C SER A 186 -18.73 11.95 -1.52
N SER A 187 -18.12 10.82 -1.88
CA SER A 187 -16.75 10.48 -1.47
C SER A 187 -15.70 11.49 -1.98
N SER A 188 -15.98 12.16 -3.11
CA SER A 188 -15.10 13.18 -3.70
C SER A 188 -15.09 14.53 -2.93
N LEU A 189 -16.07 14.79 -2.07
CA LEU A 189 -16.10 15.98 -1.21
C LEU A 189 -15.58 15.64 0.19
N TRP A 190 -16.00 14.49 0.73
CA TRP A 190 -15.56 14.01 2.04
C TRP A 190 -14.05 13.73 2.10
N TRP A 191 -13.38 13.43 0.97
CA TRP A 191 -11.93 13.25 0.99
C TRP A 191 -11.17 14.56 1.22
N ARG A 192 -11.61 15.70 0.64
CA ARG A 192 -10.96 17.00 0.86
C ARG A 192 -11.00 17.33 2.34
N ASP A 193 -12.19 17.20 2.92
CA ASP A 193 -12.41 17.43 4.34
C ASP A 193 -11.64 16.42 5.22
N SER A 194 -11.52 15.16 4.80
CA SER A 194 -10.75 14.15 5.55
C SER A 194 -9.23 14.38 5.46
N GLN A 195 -8.69 14.80 4.31
CA GLN A 195 -7.28 15.14 4.16
C GLN A 195 -6.95 16.44 4.90
N ASP A 196 -7.81 17.45 4.81
CA ASP A 196 -7.68 18.70 5.56
C ASP A 196 -7.77 18.41 7.06
N ALA A 197 -8.70 17.57 7.51
CA ALA A 197 -8.77 17.13 8.90
C ALA A 197 -7.53 16.32 9.33
N ARG A 198 -6.97 15.47 8.46
CA ARG A 198 -5.71 14.74 8.74
C ARG A 198 -4.53 15.69 8.86
N GLN A 199 -4.38 16.62 7.92
CA GLN A 199 -3.33 17.64 7.94
C GLN A 199 -3.47 18.56 9.17
N MET A 200 -4.69 18.97 9.50
CA MET A 200 -5.01 19.73 10.70
C MET A 200 -4.75 18.94 11.98
N SER A 201 -5.04 17.63 12.01
CA SER A 201 -4.76 16.78 13.19
C SER A 201 -3.25 16.64 13.45
N PHE A 202 -2.44 16.61 12.39
CA PHE A 202 -0.97 16.65 12.49
C PHE A 202 -0.49 17.96 13.13
N PHE A 203 -0.96 19.11 12.63
CA PHE A 203 -0.59 20.41 13.20
C PHE A 203 -1.10 20.59 14.64
N THR A 204 -2.29 20.07 14.95
CA THR A 204 -2.89 20.15 16.28
C THR A 204 -2.09 19.32 17.29
N ARG A 205 -1.70 18.10 16.94
CA ARG A 205 -0.83 17.26 17.78
C ARG A 205 0.55 17.89 17.97
N GLN A 206 1.13 18.45 16.91
CA GLN A 206 2.44 19.09 17.01
C GLN A 206 2.42 20.39 17.84
N LYS A 207 1.29 21.12 17.85
CA LYS A 207 1.08 22.29 18.72
C LYS A 207 0.92 21.86 20.18
N ALA A 208 0.18 20.78 20.44
CA ALA A 208 0.02 20.22 21.78
C ALA A 208 1.36 19.71 22.35
N ASP A 209 2.16 18.99 21.55
CA ASP A 209 3.50 18.52 21.96
C ASP A 209 4.47 19.66 22.26
N ARG A 210 4.44 20.74 21.45
CA ARG A 210 5.25 21.94 21.73
C ARG A 210 4.84 22.62 23.02
N LYS A 211 3.53 22.72 23.29
CA LYS A 211 3.00 23.28 24.55
C LYS A 211 3.45 22.44 25.74
N ARG A 212 3.34 21.12 25.64
CA ARG A 212 3.75 20.18 26.70
C ARG A 212 5.24 20.29 27.02
N LYS A 213 6.10 20.29 26.01
CA LYS A 213 7.55 20.47 26.19
C LYS A 213 7.90 21.81 26.84
N PHE A 214 7.15 22.87 26.53
CA PHE A 214 7.36 24.18 27.13
C PHE A 214 6.92 24.21 28.60
N GLU A 215 5.77 23.60 28.92
CA GLU A 215 5.27 23.46 30.30
C GLU A 215 6.20 22.58 31.16
N ASP A 216 6.72 21.48 30.61
CA ASP A 216 7.67 20.60 31.29
C ASP A 216 9.00 21.33 31.60
N LEU A 217 9.49 22.16 30.67
CA LEU A 217 10.68 23.00 30.89
C LEU A 217 10.44 24.04 32.00
N TYR A 218 9.30 24.72 31.98
CA TYR A 218 8.94 25.74 32.98
C TYR A 218 8.80 25.15 34.40
N HIS A 219 8.25 23.94 34.51
CA HIS A 219 8.15 23.24 35.79
C HIS A 219 9.52 22.75 36.30
N SER A 220 10.43 22.36 35.40
CA SER A 220 11.80 21.95 35.77
C SER A 220 12.66 23.11 36.27
N GLU A 221 12.55 24.30 35.67
CA GLU A 221 13.27 25.49 36.10
C GLU A 221 12.74 26.06 37.42
N SER A 222 11.42 25.96 37.65
CA SER A 222 10.78 26.39 38.90
C SER A 222 11.22 25.53 40.10
N GLN A 223 11.42 24.22 39.88
CA GLN A 223 11.94 23.31 40.91
C GLN A 223 13.44 23.52 41.20
N LEU A 224 14.24 23.85 40.19
CA LEU A 224 15.66 24.19 40.35
C LEU A 224 15.88 25.53 41.06
N ALA A 225 14.97 26.50 40.88
CA ALA A 225 15.02 27.79 41.56
C ALA A 225 14.69 27.68 43.07
N GLN A 226 13.82 26.74 43.47
CA GLN A 226 13.50 26.50 44.88
C GLN A 226 14.64 25.81 45.66
N HIS A 227 15.56 25.12 44.99
CA HIS A 227 16.73 24.48 45.62
C HIS A 227 17.99 25.34 45.68
N ARG A 228 17.96 26.59 45.17
CA ARG A 228 19.08 27.55 45.23
C ARG A 228 18.92 28.62 46.32
N VAL A 229 17.87 28.53 47.13
CA VAL A 229 17.62 29.40 48.27
C VAL A 229 17.71 28.54 49.54
N ASP A 230 18.92 28.06 49.84
CA ASP A 230 19.36 27.55 51.14
C ASP A 230 20.85 27.85 51.30
#